data_AF-A0A0L0LLC6-F1
#
_entry.id   AF-A0A0L0LLC6-F1
#
_cell.length_a   1.000
_cell.length_b   1.000
_cell.length_c   1.000
_cell.angle_alpha   90.00
_cell.angle_beta   90.00
_cell.angle_gamma   90.00
#
_symmetry.space_group_name_H-M   'P 1'
#
loop_
_entity.id
_entity.type
_entity.pdbx_description
1 polymer ?
#
loop_
_entity_poly.entity_id
_entity_poly.type
_entity_poly.pdbx_seq_one_letter_code
_entity_poly.pdbx_strand_id
1 'polypeptide(L)'
;MPALEELRQRVAAGAAFLDAHDPQWRMRVTKKVKVASTHECVLAQLYGRYRAGMEKYGLSEDDSLNYGFRVDSREVGYEHEASRQYYFQLNECWGAELKRR
;
A
#
# COMPACT_ATOMS: atom_id res chain seq x y z
N MET A 1 6.78 15.85 2.06
CA MET A 1 6.74 14.41 2.36
C MET A 1 6.08 14.21 3.72
N PRO A 2 5.06 13.34 3.83
CA PRO A 2 4.42 12.95 5.07
C PRO A 2 5.44 12.31 6.02
N ALA A 3 5.17 12.42 7.32
CA ALA A 3 6.02 11.82 8.34
C ALA A 3 5.91 10.28 8.29
N LEU A 4 6.95 9.56 8.72
CA LEU A 4 6.93 8.09 8.78
C LEU A 4 5.75 7.55 9.59
N GLU A 5 5.35 8.26 10.65
CA GLU A 5 4.21 7.86 11.47
C GLU A 5 2.89 7.94 10.70
N GLU A 6 2.72 8.93 9.82
CA GLU A 6 1.56 9.04 8.96
C GLU A 6 1.50 7.88 7.96
N LEU A 7 2.64 7.48 7.38
CA LEU A 7 2.71 6.30 6.51
C LEU A 7 2.31 5.02 7.26
N ARG A 8 2.74 4.86 8.50
CA ARG A 8 2.34 3.71 9.35
C ARG A 8 0.85 3.71 9.60
N GLN A 9 0.26 4.86 9.90
CA GLN A 9 -1.19 4.99 10.12
C GLN A 9 -1.98 4.62 8.87
N ARG A 10 -1.59 5.15 7.70
CA ARG A 10 -2.23 4.81 6.42
C ARG A 10 -2.16 3.32 6.13
N VAL A 11 -0.98 2.71 6.29
CA VAL A 11 -0.79 1.28 6.04
C VAL A 11 -1.53 0.41 7.05
N ALA A 12 -1.55 0.80 8.33
CA ALA A 12 -2.34 0.10 9.35
C ALA A 12 -3.84 0.17 9.03
N ALA A 13 -4.33 1.32 8.57
CA ALA A 13 -5.72 1.47 8.12
C ALA A 13 -6.02 0.59 6.89
N GLY A 14 -5.11 0.54 5.90
CA GLY A 14 -5.26 -0.36 4.75
C GLY A 14 -5.23 -1.83 5.11
N ALA A 15 -4.37 -2.23 6.05
CA ALA A 15 -4.32 -3.60 6.54
C ALA A 15 -5.60 -3.97 7.31
N ALA A 16 -6.11 -3.07 8.16
CA ALA A 16 -7.39 -3.26 8.86
C ALA A 16 -8.59 -3.31 7.89
N PHE A 17 -8.57 -2.49 6.84
CA PHE A 17 -9.56 -2.57 5.76
C PHE A 17 -9.57 -3.96 5.10
N LEU A 18 -8.39 -4.51 4.79
CA LEU A 18 -8.27 -5.84 4.21
C LEU A 18 -8.68 -6.93 5.20
N ASP A 19 -8.34 -6.81 6.49
CA ASP A 19 -8.76 -7.76 7.52
C ASP A 19 -10.30 -7.88 7.58
N ALA A 20 -11.01 -6.76 7.40
CA ALA A 20 -12.48 -6.72 7.43
C ALA A 20 -13.14 -7.30 6.15
N HIS A 21 -12.53 -7.12 4.98
CA HIS A 21 -13.14 -7.51 3.70
C HIS A 21 -12.64 -8.85 3.16
N ASP A 22 -11.44 -9.27 3.56
CA ASP A 22 -10.77 -10.47 3.09
C ASP A 22 -9.83 -11.01 4.19
N PRO A 23 -10.35 -11.70 5.23
CA PRO A 23 -9.54 -12.15 6.37
C PRO A 23 -8.35 -13.06 6.00
N GLN A 24 -8.34 -13.62 4.79
CA GLN A 24 -7.28 -14.49 4.28
C GLN A 24 -6.26 -13.75 3.39
N TRP A 25 -6.41 -12.43 3.18
CA TRP A 25 -5.57 -11.63 2.29
C TRP A 25 -4.08 -11.84 2.56
N ARG A 26 -3.70 -11.87 3.84
CA ARG A 26 -2.31 -12.00 4.28
C ARG A 26 -1.63 -13.25 3.71
N MET A 27 -2.33 -14.39 3.67
CA MET A 27 -1.75 -15.64 3.15
C MET A 27 -1.52 -15.60 1.65
N ARG A 28 -2.20 -14.69 0.93
CA ARG A 28 -2.11 -14.54 -0.52
C ARG A 28 -1.06 -13.51 -0.95
N VAL A 29 -0.67 -12.60 -0.04
CA VAL A 29 0.47 -11.69 -0.26
C VAL A 29 1.76 -12.43 0.05
N THR A 30 2.37 -13.02 -0.99
CA THR A 30 3.51 -13.95 -0.85
C THR A 30 4.86 -13.31 -1.14
N LYS A 31 4.90 -12.10 -1.73
CA LYS A 31 6.13 -11.40 -2.11
C LYS A 31 6.28 -10.09 -1.33
N LYS A 32 7.52 -9.59 -1.27
CA LYS A 32 7.79 -8.25 -0.71
C LYS A 32 6.95 -7.22 -1.46
N VAL A 33 6.17 -6.44 -0.72
CA VAL A 33 5.31 -5.39 -1.26
C VAL A 33 6.16 -4.30 -1.90
N LYS A 34 5.80 -3.92 -3.13
CA LYS A 34 6.36 -2.75 -3.82
C LYS A 34 5.21 -1.84 -4.25
N VAL A 35 4.92 -0.81 -3.48
CA VAL A 35 3.80 0.11 -3.73
C VAL A 35 3.95 0.86 -5.07
N ALA A 36 5.18 1.18 -5.48
CA ALA A 36 5.44 1.79 -6.80
C ALA A 36 5.14 0.85 -7.99
N SER A 37 4.93 -0.45 -7.75
CA SER A 37 4.68 -1.43 -8.80
C SER A 37 3.19 -1.69 -8.95
N THR A 38 2.69 -1.60 -10.18
CA THR A 38 1.30 -1.95 -10.51
C THR A 38 1.02 -3.47 -10.49
N HIS A 39 2.06 -4.28 -10.31
CA HIS A 39 2.02 -5.75 -10.34
C HIS A 39 2.50 -6.42 -9.03
N GLU A 40 3.26 -5.71 -8.21
CA GLU A 40 3.83 -6.25 -6.97
C GLU A 40 3.36 -5.52 -5.70
N CYS A 41 2.48 -4.52 -5.82
CA CYS A 41 1.79 -3.93 -4.67
C CYS A 41 0.77 -4.92 -4.08
N VAL A 42 0.25 -4.62 -2.88
CA VAL A 42 -0.68 -5.51 -2.15
C VAL A 42 -1.90 -5.88 -2.99
N LEU A 43 -2.58 -4.89 -3.57
CA LEU A 43 -3.76 -5.11 -4.40
C LEU A 43 -3.45 -5.94 -5.66
N ALA A 44 -2.27 -5.73 -6.26
CA ALA A 44 -1.85 -6.50 -7.41
C ALA A 44 -1.49 -7.95 -7.06
N GLN A 45 -0.92 -8.21 -5.88
CA GLN A 45 -0.67 -9.58 -5.42
C GLN A 45 -1.98 -10.33 -5.13
N LEU A 46 -3.01 -9.62 -4.64
CA LEU A 46 -4.31 -10.22 -4.34
C LEU A 46 -5.19 -10.45 -5.58
N TYR A 47 -5.10 -9.57 -6.58
CA TYR A 47 -6.04 -9.52 -7.71
C TYR A 47 -5.38 -9.45 -9.09
N GLY A 48 -4.07 -9.69 -9.16
CA GLY A 48 -3.26 -9.69 -10.39
C GLY A 48 -2.81 -8.30 -10.86
N ARG A 49 -3.57 -7.23 -10.60
CA ARG A 49 -3.22 -5.84 -10.92
C ARG A 49 -3.80 -4.86 -9.90
N TYR A 50 -3.12 -3.74 -9.67
CA TYR A 50 -3.58 -2.67 -8.78
C TYR A 50 -5.03 -2.25 -9.06
N ARG A 51 -5.33 -1.93 -10.33
CA ARG A 51 -6.67 -1.47 -10.76
C ARG A 51 -7.76 -2.52 -10.54
N ALA A 52 -7.44 -3.81 -10.72
CA ALA A 52 -8.40 -4.88 -10.46
C ALA A 52 -8.76 -4.97 -8.96
N GLY A 53 -7.79 -4.75 -8.07
CA GLY A 53 -8.04 -4.68 -6.64
C GLY A 53 -8.87 -3.45 -6.23
N MET A 54 -8.60 -2.29 -6.84
CA MET A 54 -9.40 -1.08 -6.66
C MET A 54 -10.87 -1.31 -7.05
N GLU A 55 -11.10 -1.84 -8.25
CA GLU A 55 -12.44 -2.15 -8.77
C GLU A 55 -13.16 -3.20 -7.91
N LYS A 56 -12.43 -4.24 -7.45
CA LYS A 56 -12.98 -5.28 -6.58
C LYS A 56 -13.52 -4.73 -5.25
N TYR A 57 -12.85 -3.72 -4.69
CA TYR A 57 -13.20 -3.11 -3.41
C TYR A 57 -13.98 -1.81 -3.52
N GLY A 58 -14.24 -1.32 -4.75
CA GLY A 58 -14.91 -0.04 -4.97
C GLY A 58 -14.12 1.17 -4.44
N LEU A 59 -12.78 1.07 -4.40
CA LEU A 59 -11.92 2.12 -3.86
C LEU A 59 -11.75 3.28 -4.84
N SER A 60 -11.86 4.50 -4.33
CA SER A 60 -11.40 5.69 -5.03
C SER A 60 -9.88 5.84 -4.91
N GLU A 61 -9.30 6.74 -5.70
CA GLU A 61 -7.87 7.05 -5.60
C GLU A 61 -7.51 7.69 -4.25
N ASP A 62 -8.44 8.43 -3.64
CA ASP A 62 -8.27 9.01 -2.31
C ASP A 62 -8.31 7.93 -1.23
N ASP A 63 -9.21 6.95 -1.33
CA ASP A 63 -9.23 5.79 -0.43
C ASP A 63 -7.91 5.02 -0.52
N SER A 64 -7.45 4.78 -1.74
CA SER A 64 -6.19 4.08 -1.97
C SER A 64 -4.98 4.83 -1.39
N LEU A 65 -5.01 6.16 -1.37
CA LEU A 65 -3.98 6.98 -0.75
C LEU A 65 -4.05 6.86 0.78
N ASN A 66 -5.25 7.01 1.34
CA ASN A 66 -5.50 6.97 2.78
C ASN A 66 -5.23 5.58 3.39
N TYR A 67 -5.39 4.52 2.60
CA TYR A 67 -5.05 3.15 2.99
C TYR A 67 -3.60 2.74 2.65
N GLY A 68 -2.79 3.66 2.13
CA GLY A 68 -1.39 3.40 1.82
C GLY A 68 -1.17 2.37 0.69
N PHE A 69 -2.18 2.12 -0.16
CA PHE A 69 -2.06 1.28 -1.35
C PHE A 69 -1.39 2.00 -2.51
N ARG A 70 -1.37 3.34 -2.49
CA ARG A 70 -0.67 4.18 -3.46
C ARG A 70 0.00 5.37 -2.78
N VAL A 71 0.67 6.19 -3.60
CA VAL A 71 1.24 7.46 -3.20
C VAL A 71 0.75 8.55 -4.16
N ASP A 72 0.55 9.76 -3.65
CA ASP A 72 0.23 10.93 -4.47
C ASP A 72 1.52 11.59 -4.97
N SER A 73 1.61 11.87 -6.27
CA SER A 73 2.79 12.50 -6.88
C SER A 73 3.15 13.85 -6.25
N ARG A 74 2.18 14.56 -5.65
CA ARG A 74 2.39 15.81 -4.91
C ARG A 74 3.12 15.60 -3.57
N GLU A 75 3.03 14.41 -2.98
CA GLU A 75 3.67 14.07 -1.70
C GLU A 75 5.13 13.63 -1.85
N VAL A 76 5.44 13.05 -3.01
CA VAL A 76 6.71 12.37 -3.30
C VAL A 76 7.83 13.35 -3.65
N GLY A 77 7.46 14.57 -4.06
CA GLY A 77 8.41 15.54 -4.63
C GLY A 77 8.92 15.11 -6.00
N TYR A 78 9.43 16.06 -6.77
CA TYR A 78 10.02 15.78 -8.09
C TYR A 78 11.42 15.18 -8.01
N GLU A 79 12.05 15.23 -6.83
CA GLU A 79 13.40 14.72 -6.61
C GLU A 79 13.39 13.20 -6.50
N HIS A 80 14.22 12.57 -7.33
CA HIS A 80 14.27 11.11 -7.45
C HIS A 80 14.67 10.42 -6.13
N GLU A 81 15.53 11.03 -5.30
CA GLU A 81 15.94 10.46 -4.02
C GLU A 81 14.82 10.53 -2.97
N ALA A 82 14.14 11.68 -2.85
CA ALA A 82 12.96 11.84 -2.01
C ALA A 82 11.88 10.81 -2.36
N SER A 83 11.68 10.56 -3.66
CA SER A 83 10.74 9.56 -4.13
C SER A 83 11.10 8.13 -3.73
N ARG A 84 12.36 7.77 -3.88
CA ARG A 84 12.87 6.45 -3.49
C ARG A 84 12.76 6.24 -1.98
N GLN A 85 13.08 7.25 -1.18
CA GLN A 85 12.98 7.18 0.27
C GLN A 85 11.53 7.01 0.73
N TYR A 86 10.60 7.76 0.11
CA TYR A 86 9.17 7.60 0.39
C TYR A 86 8.72 6.16 0.13
N TYR A 87 8.93 5.66 -1.09
CA TYR A 87 8.50 4.30 -1.44
C TYR A 87 9.17 3.25 -0.57
N PHE A 88 10.44 3.44 -0.22
CA PHE A 88 11.13 2.56 0.72
C PHE A 88 10.41 2.51 2.06
N GLN A 89 10.12 3.66 2.67
CA GLN A 89 9.42 3.73 3.96
C GLN A 89 8.03 3.10 3.90
N LEU A 90 7.26 3.36 2.85
CA LEU A 90 5.93 2.80 2.70
C LEU A 90 5.95 1.28 2.50
N ASN A 91 6.92 0.76 1.73
CA ASN A 91 7.12 -0.67 1.57
C ASN A 91 7.50 -1.36 2.88
N GLU A 92 8.36 -0.72 3.69
CA GLU A 92 8.74 -1.25 5.01
C GLU A 92 7.56 -1.22 5.99
N CYS A 93 6.69 -0.22 5.93
CA CYS A 93 5.46 -0.19 6.73
C CYS A 93 4.54 -1.37 6.37
N TRP A 94 4.34 -1.66 5.07
CA TRP A 94 3.58 -2.83 4.64
C TRP A 94 4.24 -4.14 5.09
N GLY A 95 5.57 -4.22 5.00
CA GLY A 95 6.33 -5.35 5.52
C GLY A 95 6.15 -5.56 7.03
N ALA A 96 6.00 -4.49 7.80
CA ALA A 96 5.73 -4.56 9.24
C ALA A 96 4.31 -5.07 9.53
N GLU A 97 3.28 -4.56 8.84
CA GLU A 97 1.90 -5.06 9.02
C GLU A 97 1.76 -6.52 8.57
N LEU A 98 2.48 -6.91 7.53
CA LEU A 98 2.64 -8.31 7.09
C LEU A 98 3.47 -9.17 8.04
N LYS A 99 4.07 -8.65 9.11
CA LYS A 99 4.69 -9.48 10.17
C LYS A 99 3.85 -9.52 11.44
N ARG A 100 2.96 -8.53 11.65
CA ARG A 100 2.16 -8.38 12.87
C ARG A 100 0.89 -9.24 12.90
N ARG A 101 0.36 -9.60 11.73
CA ARG A 101 -0.76 -10.55 11.59
C ARG A 101 -0.23 -11.98 11.43
#